data_AF-A0A3A9WA36-F1
#
_entry.id   AF-A0A3A9WA36-F1
#
_cell.length_a   1.000
_cell.length_b   1.000
_cell.length_c   1.000
_cell.angle_alpha   90.00
_cell.angle_beta   90.00
_cell.angle_gamma   90.00
#
_symmetry.space_group_name_H-M   'P 1'
#
loop_
_entity.id
_entity.type
_entity.pdbx_description
1 polymer ?
#
loop_
_entity_poly.entity_id
_entity_poly.type
_entity_poly.pdbx_seq_one_letter_code
_entity_poly.pdbx_strand_id
1 'polypeptide(L)'
;MTIEVTHAVGERVTVAAGGVELLSYVYRPDRDPFESRKPYVHPLRTLAGNPVSGYRPNDHRWHKGLQMTASHLSGQNFWGGNSYLGPDQGYRRVPERVGSMRHDAFAELTATGDRFGLVEDLTWVANGGAEWAGERRGIAVHSVDAASGSWALDWSIRLTNVRGEPLRFGSPTTAGREMAGYTGLQWRGPRDFTGGQVL
;
A
#
# COMPACT_ATOMS: atom_id res chain seq x y z
N MET A 1 2.21 -5.92 26.51
CA MET A 1 3.53 -5.94 25.83
C MET A 1 3.83 -4.54 25.37
N THR A 2 5.10 -4.13 25.34
CA THR A 2 5.52 -2.79 24.92
C THR A 2 5.77 -2.75 23.42
N ILE A 3 5.36 -1.67 22.75
CA ILE A 3 5.68 -1.37 21.36
C ILE A 3 7.10 -0.78 21.27
N GLU A 4 7.87 -1.30 20.33
CA GLU A 4 9.22 -0.84 19.99
C GLU A 4 9.25 -0.39 18.53
N VAL A 5 9.92 0.72 18.25
CA VAL A 5 9.94 1.33 16.91
C VAL A 5 11.37 1.59 16.47
N THR A 6 11.71 1.15 15.27
CA THR A 6 12.99 1.43 14.61
C THR A 6 12.74 2.19 13.31
N HIS A 7 13.38 3.34 13.13
CA HIS A 7 13.29 4.13 11.90
C HIS A 7 14.62 4.08 11.15
N ALA A 8 14.66 3.30 10.06
CA ALA A 8 15.72 3.41 9.07
C ALA A 8 15.42 4.60 8.16
N VAL A 9 16.07 5.74 8.43
CA VAL A 9 15.80 7.01 7.76
C VAL A 9 16.08 6.91 6.25
N GLY A 10 15.11 7.38 5.45
CA GLY A 10 15.14 7.26 3.99
C GLY A 10 14.73 5.89 3.45
N GLU A 11 14.24 4.98 4.28
CA GLU A 11 13.89 3.61 3.88
C GLU A 11 12.56 3.12 4.45
N ARG A 12 12.49 2.86 5.77
CA ARG A 12 11.34 2.21 6.41
C ARG A 12 11.20 2.52 7.91
N VAL A 13 10.00 2.33 8.45
CA VAL A 13 9.73 2.30 9.90
C VAL A 13 9.25 0.90 10.28
N THR A 14 9.90 0.29 11.25
CA THR A 14 9.59 -1.06 11.74
C THR A 14 8.98 -0.98 13.14
N VAL A 15 7.90 -1.71 13.36
CA VAL A 15 7.19 -1.76 14.65
C VAL A 15 7.21 -3.19 15.16
N ALA A 16 7.64 -3.37 16.40
CA ALA A 16 7.74 -4.66 17.08
C ALA A 16 7.02 -4.63 18.42
N ALA A 17 6.61 -5.80 18.92
CA ALA A 17 6.15 -5.98 20.29
C ALA A 17 6.52 -7.37 20.79
N GLY A 18 7.02 -7.46 22.03
CA GLY A 18 7.40 -8.74 22.63
C GLY A 18 8.46 -9.50 21.83
N GLY A 19 9.40 -8.78 21.19
CA GLY A 19 10.44 -9.37 20.34
C GLY A 19 9.98 -9.82 18.95
N VAL A 20 8.70 -9.60 18.58
CA VAL A 20 8.17 -9.93 17.26
C VAL A 20 8.01 -8.66 16.43
N GLU A 21 8.64 -8.63 15.25
CA GLU A 21 8.41 -7.59 14.25
C GLU A 21 6.99 -7.73 13.67
N LEU A 22 6.08 -6.87 14.12
CA LEU A 22 4.67 -6.86 13.72
C LEU A 22 4.51 -6.36 12.29
N LEU A 23 5.19 -5.26 11.97
CA LEU A 23 5.17 -4.69 10.63
C LEU A 23 6.41 -3.90 10.27
N SER A 24 6.65 -3.75 8.96
CA SER A 24 7.55 -2.73 8.42
C SER A 24 6.84 -1.87 7.38
N TYR A 25 6.79 -0.57 7.60
CA TYR A 25 6.30 0.43 6.66
C TYR A 25 7.43 0.96 5.78
N VAL A 26 7.48 0.54 4.53
CA VAL A 26 8.49 0.96 3.56
C VAL A 26 7.96 2.15 2.77
N TYR A 27 8.52 3.33 3.00
CA TYR A 27 8.11 4.58 2.33
C TYR A 27 9.03 4.99 1.18
N ARG A 28 10.19 4.31 1.02
CA ARG A 28 11.04 4.38 -0.17
C ARG A 28 11.23 2.98 -0.79
N PRO A 29 10.28 2.52 -1.63
CA PRO A 29 10.26 1.16 -2.15
C PRO A 29 11.31 0.91 -3.25
N ASP A 30 11.48 -0.37 -3.62
CA ASP A 30 12.35 -0.84 -4.71
C ASP A 30 12.17 -0.07 -6.04
N ARG A 31 13.24 -0.06 -6.84
CA ARG A 31 13.39 0.87 -7.97
C ARG A 31 12.65 0.51 -9.25
N ASP A 32 12.02 -0.65 -9.42
CA ASP A 32 11.37 -1.00 -10.69
C ASP A 32 10.15 -0.09 -10.96
N PRO A 33 10.21 0.83 -11.95
CA PRO A 33 9.09 1.72 -12.24
C PRO A 33 7.84 0.96 -12.67
N PHE A 34 8.00 -0.19 -13.32
CA PHE A 34 6.86 -0.99 -13.80
C PHE A 34 6.06 -1.57 -12.65
N GLU A 35 6.65 -1.68 -11.45
CA GLU A 35 5.93 -2.13 -10.25
C GLU A 35 5.11 -1.02 -9.58
N SER A 36 5.16 0.21 -10.09
CA SER A 36 4.69 1.43 -9.43
C SER A 36 5.35 1.63 -8.07
N ARG A 37 6.25 2.61 -8.00
CA ARG A 37 6.97 2.97 -6.77
C ARG A 37 5.97 3.64 -5.81
N LYS A 38 5.49 2.92 -4.81
CA LYS A 38 4.57 3.43 -3.78
C LYS A 38 4.85 2.78 -2.42
N PRO A 39 4.58 3.49 -1.30
CA PRO A 39 4.76 2.91 0.02
C PRO A 39 3.86 1.70 0.28
N TYR A 40 4.34 0.78 1.12
CA TYR A 40 3.61 -0.41 1.51
C TYR A 40 3.99 -0.87 2.92
N VAL A 41 3.15 -1.69 3.54
CA VAL A 41 3.45 -2.42 4.77
C VAL A 41 3.77 -3.86 4.41
N HIS A 42 5.02 -4.27 4.62
CA HIS A 42 5.45 -5.66 4.58
C HIS A 42 6.80 -5.82 5.29
N PRO A 43 7.00 -6.88 6.10
CA PRO A 43 6.01 -7.90 6.47
C PRO A 43 4.88 -7.34 7.35
N LEU A 44 3.85 -8.16 7.53
CA LEU A 44 2.75 -7.96 8.48
C LEU A 44 2.60 -9.29 9.20
N ARG A 45 2.64 -9.31 10.53
CA ARG A 45 2.67 -10.55 11.33
C ARG A 45 1.67 -10.52 12.48
N THR A 46 1.24 -11.70 12.92
CA THR A 46 0.57 -11.88 14.22
C THR A 46 1.55 -11.71 15.38
N LEU A 47 1.07 -11.65 16.63
CA LEU A 47 1.93 -11.64 17.82
C LEU A 47 2.74 -12.94 17.99
N ALA A 48 2.33 -14.03 17.34
CA ALA A 48 3.09 -15.29 17.30
C ALA A 48 4.17 -15.31 16.20
N GLY A 49 4.32 -14.23 15.43
CA GLY A 49 5.30 -14.14 14.34
C GLY A 49 4.84 -14.76 13.01
N ASN A 50 3.58 -15.18 12.89
CA ASN A 50 3.06 -15.76 11.65
C ASN A 50 2.86 -14.64 10.60
N PRO A 51 3.42 -14.76 9.38
CA PRO A 51 3.21 -13.77 8.33
C PRO A 51 1.77 -13.80 7.82
N VAL A 52 1.12 -12.65 7.81
CA VAL A 52 -0.24 -12.44 7.29
C VAL A 52 -0.24 -11.56 6.04
N SER A 53 0.92 -11.33 5.43
CA SER A 53 1.03 -10.67 4.13
C SER A 53 2.06 -11.33 3.22
N GLY A 54 1.80 -11.30 1.92
CA GLY A 54 2.72 -11.74 0.87
C GLY A 54 3.46 -10.57 0.24
N TYR A 55 4.58 -10.87 -0.43
CA TYR A 55 5.43 -9.89 -1.09
C TYR A 55 5.84 -10.35 -2.48
N ARG A 56 5.64 -9.49 -3.47
CA ARG A 56 6.22 -9.59 -4.81
C ARG A 56 6.13 -11.00 -5.42
N PRO A 57 4.93 -11.59 -5.50
CA PRO A 57 4.75 -12.91 -6.11
C PRO A 57 5.22 -12.87 -7.58
N ASN A 58 5.66 -14.02 -8.08
CA ASN A 58 6.30 -14.14 -9.40
C ASN A 58 5.42 -13.63 -10.57
N ASP A 59 4.10 -13.79 -10.47
CA ASP A 59 3.10 -13.43 -11.46
C ASP A 59 2.56 -11.98 -11.32
N HIS A 60 2.69 -11.39 -10.13
CA HIS A 60 2.18 -10.05 -9.81
C HIS A 60 3.16 -9.28 -8.92
N ARG A 61 4.36 -8.99 -9.44
CA ARG A 61 5.48 -8.44 -8.66
C ARG A 61 5.18 -7.08 -7.99
N TRP A 62 4.22 -6.32 -8.51
CA TRP A 62 3.76 -5.05 -7.94
C TRP A 62 2.83 -5.19 -6.72
N HIS A 63 2.48 -6.41 -6.30
CA HIS A 63 1.71 -6.66 -5.07
C HIS A 63 2.63 -6.80 -3.86
N LYS A 64 2.58 -5.85 -2.94
CA LYS A 64 3.47 -5.77 -1.78
C LYS A 64 2.64 -5.52 -0.51
N GLY A 65 2.46 -6.58 0.28
CA GLY A 65 1.74 -6.57 1.55
C GLY A 65 0.45 -5.76 1.56
N LEU A 66 0.34 -4.75 2.44
CA LEU A 66 -0.77 -3.80 2.47
C LEU A 66 -0.35 -2.47 1.83
N GLN A 67 -1.10 -2.01 0.84
CA GLN A 67 -0.78 -0.78 0.09
C GLN A 67 -2.04 -0.07 -0.42
N MET A 68 -2.03 1.25 -0.44
CA MET A 68 -3.04 2.05 -1.16
C MET A 68 -2.61 2.21 -2.62
N THR A 69 -3.55 2.10 -3.55
CA THR A 69 -3.24 2.07 -4.98
C THR A 69 -4.44 2.43 -5.85
N ALA A 70 -4.22 2.67 -7.14
CA ALA A 70 -5.29 2.83 -8.13
C ALA A 70 -4.92 2.21 -9.47
N SER A 71 -5.74 1.30 -9.98
CA SER A 71 -5.50 0.65 -11.28
C SER A 71 -5.82 1.58 -12.46
N HIS A 72 -6.82 2.44 -12.28
CA HIS A 72 -7.22 3.47 -13.24
C HIS A 72 -7.48 4.77 -12.49
N LEU A 73 -6.59 5.74 -12.67
CA LEU A 73 -6.78 7.11 -12.23
C LEU A 73 -6.54 8.00 -13.44
N SER A 74 -7.56 8.65 -13.97
CA SER A 74 -7.47 9.53 -15.16
C SER A 74 -6.60 8.97 -16.30
N GLY A 75 -6.67 7.65 -16.54
CA GLY A 75 -5.87 6.93 -17.56
C GLY A 75 -4.49 6.41 -17.12
N GLN A 76 -4.00 6.81 -15.94
CA GLN A 76 -2.77 6.29 -15.32
C GLN A 76 -3.04 5.05 -14.47
N ASN A 77 -1.96 4.29 -14.28
CA ASN A 77 -1.88 3.06 -13.52
C ASN A 77 -0.93 3.26 -12.32
N PHE A 78 -1.49 3.46 -11.13
CA PHE A 78 -0.73 3.47 -9.87
C PHE A 78 -0.66 2.07 -9.22
N TRP A 79 -1.34 1.07 -9.80
CA TRP A 79 -1.24 -0.34 -9.43
C TRP A 79 0.11 -0.94 -9.74
N GLY A 80 0.69 -0.55 -10.88
CA GLY A 80 1.84 -1.22 -11.47
C GLY A 80 1.40 -2.35 -12.42
N GLY A 81 2.36 -2.94 -13.10
CA GLY A 81 2.13 -4.02 -14.03
C GLY A 81 1.37 -3.61 -15.29
N ASN A 82 0.65 -4.58 -15.84
CA ASN A 82 -0.12 -4.39 -17.07
C ASN A 82 -1.36 -3.51 -16.83
N SER A 83 -1.66 -2.64 -17.78
CA SER A 83 -2.91 -1.88 -17.82
C SER A 83 -3.97 -2.63 -18.61
N TYR A 84 -5.21 -2.62 -18.13
CA TYR A 84 -6.35 -3.10 -18.91
C TYR A 84 -6.82 -1.99 -19.85
N LEU A 85 -6.91 -2.27 -21.15
CA LEU A 85 -7.23 -1.27 -22.18
C LEU A 85 -8.64 -1.44 -22.78
N GLY A 86 -9.51 -2.20 -22.11
CA GLY A 86 -10.86 -2.51 -22.57
C GLY A 86 -11.01 -3.91 -23.17
N PRO A 87 -12.24 -4.31 -23.55
CA PRO A 87 -12.58 -5.68 -23.98
C PRO A 87 -11.76 -6.16 -25.17
N ASP A 88 -11.57 -5.31 -26.18
CA ASP A 88 -10.90 -5.69 -27.44
C ASP A 88 -9.38 -5.87 -27.27
N GLN A 89 -8.77 -5.11 -26.35
CA GLN A 89 -7.32 -5.06 -26.20
C GLN A 89 -6.82 -5.90 -25.02
N GLY A 90 -7.61 -6.05 -23.97
CA GLY A 90 -7.25 -6.77 -22.76
C GLY A 90 -6.13 -6.11 -21.96
N TYR A 91 -5.37 -6.92 -21.23
CA TYR A 91 -4.18 -6.49 -20.50
C TYR A 91 -3.00 -6.30 -21.43
N ARG A 92 -2.38 -5.11 -21.38
CA ARG A 92 -1.17 -4.79 -22.13
C ARG A 92 -0.10 -4.21 -21.22
N ARG A 93 1.15 -4.50 -21.57
CA ARG A 93 2.31 -3.87 -20.94
C ARG A 93 2.44 -2.46 -21.48
N VAL A 94 1.99 -1.47 -20.71
CA VAL A 94 2.02 -0.04 -21.07
C VAL A 94 2.78 0.73 -19.97
N PRO A 95 4.12 0.61 -19.92
CA PRO A 95 4.91 1.23 -18.85
C PRO A 95 4.77 2.76 -18.81
N GLU A 96 4.41 3.39 -19.92
CA GLU A 96 4.16 4.84 -20.05
C GLU A 96 2.89 5.31 -19.30
N ARG A 97 2.10 4.39 -18.75
CA ARG A 97 0.96 4.70 -17.86
C ARG A 97 1.28 4.48 -16.39
N VAL A 98 2.44 3.92 -16.04
CA VAL A 98 2.71 3.53 -14.66
C VAL A 98 3.19 4.74 -13.85
N GLY A 99 2.33 5.20 -12.94
CA GLY A 99 2.62 6.27 -12.00
C GLY A 99 3.29 5.78 -10.72
N SER A 100 3.49 6.70 -9.77
CA SER A 100 4.13 6.43 -8.48
C SER A 100 3.53 7.28 -7.36
N MET A 101 3.75 6.89 -6.10
CA MET A 101 3.48 7.70 -4.92
C MET A 101 4.81 8.03 -4.25
N ARG A 102 5.17 9.30 -4.25
CA ARG A 102 6.41 9.81 -3.69
C ARG A 102 6.18 10.21 -2.23
N HIS A 103 6.98 9.66 -1.32
CA HIS A 103 7.11 10.18 0.04
C HIS A 103 7.71 11.59 0.01
N ASP A 104 7.00 12.56 0.56
CA ASP A 104 7.49 13.93 0.68
C ASP A 104 8.03 14.17 2.10
N ALA A 105 7.26 13.84 3.14
CA ALA A 105 7.69 13.98 4.54
C ALA A 105 6.83 13.13 5.50
N PHE A 106 7.35 12.91 6.72
CA PHE A 106 6.51 12.60 7.87
C PHE A 106 6.15 13.90 8.59
N ALA A 107 4.86 14.23 8.62
CA ALA A 107 4.33 15.34 9.40
C ALA A 107 4.24 15.02 10.89
N GLU A 108 4.10 13.73 11.22
CA GLU A 108 4.08 13.24 12.59
C GLU A 108 4.69 11.83 12.65
N LEU A 109 5.45 11.55 13.70
CA LEU A 109 5.89 10.22 14.07
C LEU A 109 5.91 10.15 15.59
N THR A 110 5.06 9.31 16.17
CA THR A 110 4.86 9.15 17.62
C THR A 110 5.02 7.69 18.01
N ALA A 111 5.72 7.44 19.12
CA ALA A 111 5.90 6.12 19.68
C ALA A 111 5.82 6.20 21.21
N THR A 112 4.82 5.54 21.78
CA THR A 112 4.67 5.27 23.20
C THR A 112 4.78 3.75 23.44
N GLY A 113 4.79 3.34 24.70
CA GLY A 113 4.86 1.92 25.02
C GLY A 113 3.65 1.10 24.54
N ASP A 114 2.52 1.73 24.25
CA ASP A 114 1.26 1.08 23.89
C ASP A 114 0.72 1.48 22.51
N ARG A 115 1.30 2.50 21.87
CA ARG A 115 0.88 3.01 20.57
C ARG A 115 2.05 3.48 19.73
N PHE A 116 2.00 3.17 18.44
CA PHE A 116 2.77 3.85 17.41
C PHE A 116 1.82 4.58 16.45
N GLY A 117 2.22 5.76 16.00
CA GLY A 117 1.50 6.54 15.00
C GLY A 117 2.47 7.22 14.04
N LEU A 118 2.09 7.29 12.77
CA LEU A 118 2.71 8.19 11.80
C LEU A 118 1.65 8.91 10.99
N VAL A 119 2.01 10.11 10.53
CA VAL A 119 1.31 10.83 9.48
C VAL A 119 2.31 11.18 8.40
N GLU A 120 2.08 10.65 7.20
CA GLU A 120 2.90 10.81 6.02
C GLU A 120 2.20 11.72 5.00
N ASP A 121 2.94 12.68 4.46
CA ASP A 121 2.54 13.44 3.30
C ASP A 121 3.19 12.84 2.04
N LEU A 122 2.34 12.59 1.03
CA LEU A 122 2.66 11.88 -0.19
C LEU A 122 2.16 12.67 -1.41
N THR A 123 2.87 12.54 -2.52
CA THR A 123 2.41 13.04 -3.82
C THR A 123 2.20 11.89 -4.81
N TRP A 124 1.03 11.86 -5.45
CA TRP A 124 0.71 10.96 -6.55
C TRP A 124 1.24 11.56 -7.85
N VAL A 125 2.28 10.95 -8.39
CA VAL A 125 3.00 11.41 -9.57
C VAL A 125 2.65 10.52 -10.76
N ALA A 126 2.02 11.10 -11.78
CA ALA A 126 1.78 10.40 -13.04
C ALA A 126 3.09 10.03 -13.73
N ASN A 127 3.07 9.07 -14.65
CA ASN A 127 4.27 8.60 -15.33
C ASN A 127 5.12 9.73 -15.94
N GLY A 128 4.47 10.72 -16.55
CA GLY A 128 5.12 11.90 -17.14
C GLY A 128 5.67 12.91 -16.13
N GLY A 129 5.65 12.63 -14.83
CA GLY A 129 6.19 13.48 -13.77
C GLY A 129 5.21 14.53 -13.22
N ALA A 130 4.03 14.68 -13.82
CA ALA A 130 3.01 15.60 -13.32
C ALA A 130 2.44 15.15 -11.98
N GLU A 131 2.32 16.06 -11.03
CA GLU A 131 1.71 15.84 -9.72
C GLU A 131 0.19 15.96 -9.82
N TRP A 132 -0.51 14.92 -9.38
CA TRP A 132 -1.95 14.77 -9.62
C TRP A 132 -2.79 14.86 -8.36
N ALA A 133 -2.27 14.34 -7.25
CA ALA A 133 -2.92 14.44 -5.96
C ALA A 133 -1.89 14.54 -4.84
N GLY A 134 -2.22 15.30 -3.80
CA GLY A 134 -1.59 15.17 -2.49
C GLY A 134 -2.37 14.14 -1.67
N GLU A 135 -1.67 13.29 -0.93
CA GLU A 135 -2.25 12.38 0.04
C GLU A 135 -1.62 12.63 1.41
N ARG A 136 -2.47 12.81 2.42
CA ARG A 136 -2.08 12.71 3.82
C ARG A 136 -2.53 11.37 4.36
N ARG A 137 -1.59 10.52 4.75
CA ARG A 137 -1.82 9.15 5.19
C ARG A 137 -1.49 8.99 6.66
N GLY A 138 -2.44 8.44 7.43
CA GLY A 138 -2.22 8.07 8.82
C GLY A 138 -2.10 6.56 8.97
N ILE A 139 -1.10 6.09 9.69
CA ILE A 139 -0.95 4.70 10.09
C ILE A 139 -0.77 4.65 11.61
N ALA A 140 -1.53 3.80 12.30
CA ALA A 140 -1.36 3.59 13.74
C ALA A 140 -1.36 2.10 14.10
N VAL A 141 -0.49 1.73 15.04
CA VAL A 141 -0.41 0.41 15.65
C VAL A 141 -0.74 0.55 17.12
N HIS A 142 -1.70 -0.22 17.62
CA HIS A 142 -2.13 -0.15 19.02
C HIS A 142 -2.86 -1.42 19.46
N SER A 143 -3.40 -1.41 20.69
CA SER A 143 -4.21 -2.51 21.24
C SER A 143 -3.50 -3.86 21.23
N VAL A 144 -2.20 -3.87 21.54
CA VAL A 144 -1.42 -5.10 21.62
C VAL A 144 -1.88 -5.92 22.84
N ASP A 145 -2.59 -7.02 22.58
CA ASP A 145 -3.12 -7.92 23.61
C ASP A 145 -2.49 -9.32 23.48
N ALA A 146 -1.62 -9.64 24.44
CA ALA A 146 -0.95 -10.93 24.52
C ALA A 146 -1.91 -12.09 24.83
N ALA A 147 -3.03 -11.84 25.52
CA ALA A 147 -3.97 -12.89 25.90
C ALA A 147 -4.76 -13.40 24.69
N SER A 148 -5.24 -12.50 23.83
CA SER A 148 -5.89 -12.87 22.57
C SER A 148 -4.92 -13.10 21.41
N GLY A 149 -3.65 -12.72 21.54
CA GLY A 149 -2.65 -12.82 20.47
C GLY A 149 -2.87 -11.80 19.35
N SER A 150 -3.54 -10.68 19.64
CA SER A 150 -4.01 -9.71 18.65
C SER A 150 -3.39 -8.31 18.84
N TRP A 151 -3.46 -7.53 17.77
CA TRP A 151 -3.11 -6.11 17.75
C TRP A 151 -3.86 -5.44 16.59
N ALA A 152 -3.98 -4.12 16.60
CA ALA A 152 -4.74 -3.36 15.60
C ALA A 152 -3.85 -2.47 14.73
N LEU A 153 -4.16 -2.42 13.43
CA LEU A 153 -3.58 -1.52 12.44
C LEU A 153 -4.67 -0.60 11.90
N ASP A 154 -4.59 0.68 12.21
CA ASP A 154 -5.46 1.69 11.60
C ASP A 154 -4.78 2.29 10.37
N TRP A 155 -5.56 2.46 9.30
CA TRP A 155 -5.13 3.13 8.07
C TRP A 155 -6.13 4.22 7.70
N SER A 156 -5.65 5.44 7.51
CA SER A 156 -6.46 6.57 7.07
C SER A 156 -5.80 7.30 5.92
N ILE A 157 -6.62 7.85 5.01
CA ILE A 157 -6.14 8.67 3.91
C ILE A 157 -7.00 9.93 3.79
N ARG A 158 -6.37 11.04 3.42
CA ARG A 158 -7.01 12.23 2.89
C ARG A 158 -6.37 12.53 1.54
N LEU A 159 -7.14 12.41 0.47
CA LEU A 159 -6.67 12.67 -0.88
C LEU A 159 -7.19 14.03 -1.36
N THR A 160 -6.29 14.85 -1.88
CA THR A 160 -6.59 16.18 -2.42
C THR A 160 -6.19 16.21 -3.88
N ASN A 161 -7.15 16.47 -4.77
CA ASN A 161 -6.86 16.75 -6.17
C ASN A 161 -6.12 18.09 -6.28
N VAL A 162 -4.94 18.10 -6.90
CA VAL A 162 -4.14 19.34 -7.09
C VAL A 162 -4.19 19.86 -8.52
N ARG A 163 -4.96 19.19 -9.39
CA ARG A 163 -5.15 19.60 -10.80
C ARG A 163 -6.35 20.53 -10.94
N GLY A 164 -6.34 21.33 -12.00
CA GLY A 164 -7.49 22.15 -12.42
C GLY A 164 -8.63 21.37 -13.08
N GLU A 165 -8.59 20.04 -13.07
CA GLU A 165 -9.60 19.17 -13.67
C GLU A 165 -9.88 17.94 -12.80
N PRO A 166 -11.04 17.27 -12.93
CA PRO A 166 -11.40 16.15 -12.07
C PRO A 166 -10.44 14.95 -12.18
N LEU A 167 -10.12 14.35 -11.04
CA LEU A 167 -9.52 13.01 -10.98
C LEU A 167 -10.60 11.95 -11.18
N ARG A 168 -10.46 11.12 -12.22
CA ARG A 168 -11.41 10.05 -12.55
C ARG A 168 -10.89 8.70 -12.07
N PHE A 169 -11.39 8.24 -10.94
CA PHE A 169 -11.11 6.90 -10.44
C PHE A 169 -11.93 5.85 -11.20
N GLY A 170 -11.32 4.69 -11.43
CA GLY A 170 -11.97 3.53 -12.00
C GLY A 170 -11.23 2.25 -11.68
N SER A 171 -11.60 1.21 -12.41
CA SER A 171 -11.03 -0.13 -12.38
C SER A 171 -11.21 -0.79 -13.75
N PRO A 172 -10.62 -1.97 -13.99
CA PRO A 172 -10.98 -2.76 -15.16
C PRO A 172 -12.50 -2.99 -15.30
N THR A 173 -13.25 -3.12 -14.20
CA THR A 173 -14.72 -3.21 -14.24
C THR A 173 -15.35 -1.99 -14.90
N THR A 174 -14.96 -0.79 -14.50
CA THR A 174 -15.49 0.44 -15.13
C THR A 174 -15.01 0.62 -16.57
N ALA A 175 -14.04 -0.18 -17.01
CA ALA A 175 -13.54 -0.24 -18.38
C ALA A 175 -14.06 -1.47 -19.17
N GLY A 176 -15.07 -2.19 -18.64
CA GLY A 176 -15.74 -3.29 -19.34
C GLY A 176 -15.28 -4.71 -18.99
N ARG A 177 -14.39 -4.88 -18.00
CA ARG A 177 -14.00 -6.21 -17.49
C ARG A 177 -14.83 -6.60 -16.28
N GLU A 178 -15.87 -7.39 -16.48
CA GLU A 178 -16.69 -7.91 -15.38
C GLU A 178 -15.84 -8.56 -14.28
N MET A 179 -16.26 -8.39 -13.03
CA MET A 179 -15.63 -8.97 -11.84
C MET A 179 -14.14 -8.63 -11.63
N ALA A 180 -13.69 -7.46 -12.12
CA ALA A 180 -12.31 -6.99 -11.97
C ALA A 180 -12.23 -5.60 -11.33
N GLY A 181 -12.97 -5.40 -10.24
CA GLY A 181 -13.17 -4.11 -9.57
C GLY A 181 -12.00 -3.64 -8.69
N TYR A 182 -10.78 -4.10 -8.94
CA TYR A 182 -9.65 -3.85 -8.05
C TYR A 182 -9.10 -2.42 -8.17
N THR A 183 -9.04 -1.73 -7.04
CA THR A 183 -8.46 -0.40 -6.82
C THR A 183 -8.55 -0.09 -5.31
N GLY A 184 -7.82 0.89 -4.79
CA GLY A 184 -7.93 1.32 -3.38
C GLY A 184 -6.94 0.64 -2.43
N LEU A 185 -7.33 0.49 -1.16
CA LEU A 185 -6.52 -0.19 -0.13
C LEU A 185 -6.50 -1.70 -0.43
N GLN A 186 -5.34 -2.21 -0.80
CA GLN A 186 -5.13 -3.58 -1.22
C GLN A 186 -4.28 -4.32 -0.18
N TRP A 187 -4.78 -5.48 0.24
CA TRP A 187 -4.00 -6.47 0.98
C TRP A 187 -3.62 -7.65 0.07
N ARG A 188 -2.33 -7.97 -0.01
CA ARG A 188 -1.82 -9.21 -0.58
C ARG A 188 -1.62 -10.21 0.54
N GLY A 189 -2.51 -11.19 0.65
CA GLY A 189 -2.37 -12.31 1.59
C GLY A 189 -1.26 -13.29 1.20
N PRO A 190 -0.76 -14.09 2.17
CA PRO A 190 0.12 -15.23 1.90
C PRO A 190 -0.56 -16.27 1.00
N ARG A 191 0.23 -17.08 0.28
CA ARG A 191 -0.32 -18.17 -0.55
C ARG A 191 -1.05 -19.23 0.29
N ASP A 192 -0.63 -19.42 1.54
CA ASP A 192 -1.17 -20.42 2.47
C ASP A 192 -2.64 -20.14 2.84
N PHE A 193 -3.17 -18.96 2.50
CA PHE A 193 -4.58 -18.62 2.67
C PHE A 193 -5.47 -19.15 1.53
N THR A 194 -4.89 -19.78 0.49
CA THR A 194 -5.66 -20.36 -0.61
C THR A 194 -6.63 -21.42 -0.09
N GLY A 195 -7.92 -21.27 -0.40
CA GLY A 195 -8.96 -22.16 0.09
C GLY A 195 -9.43 -21.87 1.53
N GLY A 196 -8.91 -20.81 2.16
CA GLY A 196 -9.42 -20.34 3.45
C GLY A 196 -10.85 -19.83 3.35
N GLN A 197 -11.61 -19.98 4.43
CA GLN A 197 -12.97 -19.45 4.55
C GLN A 197 -12.93 -17.96 4.88
N VAL A 198 -13.68 -17.16 4.13
CA VAL A 198 -14.00 -15.78 4.52
C VAL A 198 -15.14 -15.86 5.53
N LEU A 199 -14.89 -15.39 6.75
CA LEU A 199 -15.87 -15.34 7.85
C LEU A 199 -16.66 -14.03 7.80
#